data_AF-A0A3D3J3Z8-F1
#
_entry.id   AF-A0A3D3J3Z8-F1
#
_cell.length_a   1.000
_cell.length_b   1.000
_cell.length_c   1.000
_cell.angle_alpha   90.00
_cell.angle_beta   90.00
_cell.angle_gamma   90.00
#
_symmetry.space_group_name_H-M   'P 1'
#
loop_
_entity.id
_entity.type
_entity.pdbx_description
1 polymer ?
#
loop_
_entity_poly.entity_id
_entity_poly.type
_entity_poly.pdbx_seq_one_letter_code
_entity_poly.pdbx_strand_id
1 'polypeptide(L)'
;MSRFVCDGSYRDDMNEYTEGVFKKYGAASRSAEREIMILAEEGNTVALKMYADMIFYKRILRRNAYREAFSLYLESAGISIDEEGKWHADERAYPVSYWIIAFCLVNYRRGSFLIKCETIDVIDKMTVAERFSTAVELAVTSLQHAVIPGALNLIGRIINDVSKDPDLYEEIKDVIEAYIPIKSSLADMADEYYKEAAKKGYVYAANNLASREADRISQMDEEADSEELEAAVNRYVEYLKMSADRYEPYAANRLGLFYMTGEIRGREGVTYYKKYTDTVLAKEYFNKATVCPDANSAWAFFNLIKYFHKDYDNNIDFMNEHMDYIKELNPEVYSLAMEL
;
A
#
# COMPACT_ATOMS: atom_id res chain seq x y z
N MET A 1 6.64 -3.19 -29.52
CA MET A 1 5.65 -2.13 -29.27
C MET A 1 4.88 -2.51 -28.02
N SER A 2 4.63 -1.57 -27.10
CA SER A 2 3.87 -1.87 -25.87
C SER A 2 2.46 -2.32 -26.21
N ARG A 3 1.95 -3.36 -25.53
CA ARG A 3 0.57 -3.84 -25.65
C ARG A 3 -0.45 -2.82 -25.11
N PHE A 4 -0.03 -2.00 -24.16
CA PHE A 4 -0.85 -0.98 -23.51
C PHE A 4 -0.38 0.42 -23.92
N VAL A 5 -1.33 1.30 -24.21
CA VAL A 5 -1.10 2.64 -24.77
C VAL A 5 -2.03 3.66 -24.10
N CYS A 6 -1.67 4.94 -24.13
CA CYS A 6 -2.50 6.03 -23.64
C CYS A 6 -2.25 7.27 -24.51
N ASP A 7 -3.30 7.79 -25.16
CA ASP A 7 -3.22 8.98 -26.03
C ASP A 7 -3.15 10.30 -25.25
N GLY A 8 -3.38 10.27 -23.94
CA GLY A 8 -3.41 11.45 -23.09
C GLY A 8 -4.75 12.18 -23.00
N SER A 9 -5.81 11.65 -23.61
CA SER A 9 -7.20 12.15 -23.53
C SER A 9 -7.73 12.21 -22.08
N TYR A 10 -7.21 11.36 -21.18
CA TYR A 10 -7.54 11.36 -19.75
C TYR A 10 -7.34 12.72 -19.06
N ARG A 11 -6.56 13.64 -19.65
CA ARG A 11 -6.36 15.00 -19.11
C ARG A 11 -7.64 15.82 -19.16
N ASP A 12 -8.46 15.63 -20.19
CA ASP A 12 -9.77 16.30 -20.30
C ASP A 12 -10.73 15.72 -19.27
N ASP A 13 -10.80 14.39 -19.17
CA ASP A 13 -11.55 13.68 -18.12
C ASP A 13 -11.12 14.14 -16.70
N MET A 14 -9.81 14.34 -16.47
CA MET A 14 -9.27 14.84 -15.20
C MET A 14 -9.71 16.27 -14.89
N ASN A 15 -9.74 17.15 -15.91
CA ASN A 15 -10.20 18.52 -15.75
C ASN A 15 -11.70 18.54 -15.41
N GLU A 16 -12.51 17.78 -16.15
CA GLU A 16 -13.93 17.64 -15.89
C GLU A 16 -14.19 17.10 -14.47
N TYR A 17 -13.50 16.02 -14.08
CA TYR A 17 -13.59 15.49 -12.71
C TYR A 17 -13.21 16.53 -11.66
N THR A 18 -12.15 17.29 -11.90
CA THR A 18 -11.66 18.30 -10.94
C THR A 18 -12.67 19.42 -10.74
N GLU A 19 -13.25 19.95 -11.82
CA GLU A 19 -14.26 21.01 -11.77
C GLU A 19 -15.63 20.52 -11.30
N GLY A 20 -16.03 19.33 -11.74
CA GLY A 20 -17.33 18.71 -11.44
C GLY A 20 -17.43 18.17 -10.02
N VAL A 21 -16.36 17.51 -9.55
CA VAL A 21 -16.35 16.79 -8.26
C VAL A 21 -15.49 17.52 -7.25
N PHE A 22 -14.17 17.58 -7.48
CA PHE A 22 -13.20 17.89 -6.43
C PHE A 22 -13.35 19.31 -5.89
N LYS A 23 -13.44 20.31 -6.77
CA LYS A 23 -13.56 21.72 -6.36
C LYS A 23 -14.93 22.06 -5.75
N LYS A 24 -15.99 21.40 -6.20
CA LYS A 24 -17.37 21.66 -5.71
C LYS A 24 -17.67 20.97 -4.39
N TYR A 25 -17.26 19.72 -4.25
CA TYR A 25 -17.73 18.83 -3.19
C TYR A 25 -16.62 18.24 -2.33
N GLY A 26 -15.34 18.48 -2.68
CA GLY A 26 -14.19 17.84 -2.05
C GLY A 26 -14.02 16.37 -2.47
N ALA A 27 -13.15 15.64 -1.76
CA ALA A 27 -12.77 14.28 -2.13
C ALA A 27 -13.66 13.16 -1.56
N ALA A 28 -14.47 13.45 -0.54
CA ALA A 28 -15.08 12.38 0.29
C ALA A 28 -16.52 12.67 0.77
N SER A 29 -17.19 13.71 0.25
CA SER A 29 -18.58 13.97 0.64
C SER A 29 -19.55 13.05 -0.10
N ARG A 30 -20.73 12.81 0.48
CA ARG A 30 -21.80 12.04 -0.19
C ARG A 30 -22.26 12.65 -1.52
N SER A 31 -22.10 13.96 -1.69
CA SER A 31 -22.37 14.63 -2.96
C SER A 31 -21.28 14.34 -3.99
N ALA A 32 -20.00 14.37 -3.56
CA ALA A 32 -18.89 13.96 -4.41
C ALA A 32 -19.07 12.52 -4.88
N GLU A 33 -19.42 11.60 -3.98
CA GLU A 33 -19.66 10.18 -4.31
C GLU A 33 -20.71 9.98 -5.39
N ARG A 34 -21.82 10.74 -5.37
CA ARG A 34 -22.85 10.66 -6.41
C ARG A 34 -22.38 11.22 -7.75
N GLU A 35 -21.68 12.34 -7.72
CA GLU A 35 -21.16 12.97 -8.94
C GLU A 35 -20.12 12.09 -9.62
N ILE A 36 -19.28 11.41 -8.84
CA ILE A 36 -18.34 10.39 -9.35
C ILE A 36 -19.09 9.29 -10.10
N MET A 37 -20.20 8.80 -9.56
CA MET A 37 -21.00 7.75 -10.21
C MET A 37 -21.63 8.25 -11.51
N ILE A 38 -22.15 9.48 -11.55
CA ILE A 38 -22.73 10.08 -12.77
C ILE A 38 -21.66 10.21 -13.86
N LEU A 39 -20.51 10.81 -13.55
CA LEU A 39 -19.42 10.96 -14.53
C LEU A 39 -18.87 9.60 -15.00
N ALA A 40 -18.83 8.59 -14.12
CA ALA A 40 -18.43 7.25 -14.49
C ALA A 40 -19.40 6.63 -15.50
N GLU A 41 -20.72 6.80 -15.31
CA GLU A 41 -21.75 6.35 -16.26
C GLU A 41 -21.67 7.07 -17.62
N GLU A 42 -21.16 8.31 -17.64
CA GLU A 42 -20.88 9.09 -18.85
C GLU A 42 -19.56 8.70 -19.55
N GLY A 43 -18.79 7.77 -18.96
CA GLY A 43 -17.56 7.25 -19.54
C GLY A 43 -16.31 8.08 -19.23
N ASN A 44 -16.34 8.92 -18.20
CA ASN A 44 -15.15 9.63 -17.73
C ASN A 44 -14.20 8.63 -17.03
N THR A 45 -13.02 8.43 -17.61
CA THR A 45 -12.05 7.41 -17.16
C THR A 45 -11.54 7.67 -15.73
N VAL A 46 -11.34 8.94 -15.36
CA VAL A 46 -10.92 9.28 -13.99
C VAL A 46 -12.01 8.93 -12.99
N ALA A 47 -13.26 9.26 -13.30
CA ALA A 47 -14.41 8.95 -12.46
C ALA A 47 -14.65 7.43 -12.34
N LEU A 48 -14.51 6.66 -13.42
CA LEU A 48 -14.57 5.20 -13.40
C LEU A 48 -13.58 4.59 -12.39
N LYS A 49 -12.31 5.05 -12.41
CA LYS A 49 -11.31 4.60 -11.42
C LYS A 49 -11.69 4.99 -10.00
N MET A 50 -12.18 6.21 -9.77
CA MET A 50 -12.58 6.64 -8.43
C MET A 50 -13.79 5.86 -7.92
N TYR A 51 -14.73 5.54 -8.80
CA TYR A 51 -15.87 4.71 -8.46
C TYR A 51 -15.42 3.28 -8.10
N ALA A 52 -14.50 2.71 -8.87
CA ALA A 52 -13.89 1.43 -8.57
C ALA A 52 -13.17 1.42 -7.21
N ASP A 53 -12.42 2.46 -6.86
CA ASP A 53 -11.77 2.59 -5.54
C ASP A 53 -12.81 2.63 -4.39
N MET A 54 -13.94 3.30 -4.58
CA MET A 54 -15.00 3.31 -3.57
C MET A 54 -15.55 1.91 -3.33
N ILE A 55 -15.73 1.12 -4.38
CA ILE A 55 -16.19 -0.27 -4.25
C ILE A 55 -15.10 -1.12 -3.59
N PHE A 56 -13.85 -0.99 -4.06
CA PHE A 56 -12.71 -1.79 -3.60
C PHE A 56 -12.37 -1.56 -2.11
N TYR A 57 -12.27 -0.30 -1.68
CA TYR A 57 -11.80 0.06 -0.34
C TYR A 57 -12.95 0.30 0.65
N LYS A 58 -14.02 0.99 0.25
CA LYS A 58 -15.11 1.32 1.18
C LYS A 58 -16.13 0.19 1.32
N ARG A 59 -16.03 -0.87 0.50
CA ARG A 59 -16.94 -2.01 0.51
C ARG A 59 -18.40 -1.56 0.66
N ILE A 60 -18.81 -0.58 -0.15
CA ILE A 60 -20.23 -0.27 -0.36
C ILE A 60 -20.92 -1.63 -0.50
N LEU A 61 -21.96 -1.92 0.30
CA LEU A 61 -22.53 -3.25 0.57
C LEU A 61 -22.77 -4.10 -0.71
N ARG A 62 -21.70 -4.64 -1.28
CA ARG A 62 -21.63 -5.34 -2.57
C ARG A 62 -21.07 -6.72 -2.28
N ARG A 63 -21.74 -7.73 -2.82
CA ARG A 63 -21.37 -9.13 -2.60
C ARG A 63 -20.06 -9.52 -3.31
N ASN A 64 -19.76 -8.87 -4.45
CA ASN A 64 -18.61 -9.15 -5.31
C ASN A 64 -17.83 -7.86 -5.60
N ALA A 65 -17.42 -7.17 -4.52
CA ALA A 65 -16.83 -5.84 -4.61
C ALA A 65 -15.51 -5.81 -5.41
N TYR A 66 -14.64 -6.80 -5.27
CA TYR A 66 -13.35 -6.83 -5.97
C TYR A 66 -13.51 -7.13 -7.45
N ARG A 67 -14.43 -8.03 -7.83
CA ARG A 67 -14.75 -8.32 -9.23
C ARG A 67 -15.37 -7.11 -9.92
N GLU A 68 -16.33 -6.45 -9.27
CA GLU A 68 -16.98 -5.24 -9.79
C GLU A 68 -15.96 -4.08 -9.95
N ALA A 69 -15.13 -3.84 -8.93
CA ALA A 69 -14.06 -2.85 -9.01
C ALA A 69 -13.05 -3.18 -10.11
N PHE A 70 -12.66 -4.45 -10.25
CA PHE A 70 -11.72 -4.87 -11.30
C PHE A 70 -12.26 -4.61 -12.70
N SER A 71 -13.55 -4.88 -12.95
CA SER A 71 -14.18 -4.55 -14.23
C SER A 71 -14.16 -3.05 -14.53
N LEU A 72 -14.47 -2.20 -13.53
CA LEU A 72 -14.40 -0.75 -13.70
C LEU A 72 -12.97 -0.24 -13.89
N TYR A 73 -11.97 -0.88 -13.26
CA TYR A 73 -10.56 -0.55 -13.52
C TYR A 73 -10.15 -0.89 -14.95
N LEU A 74 -10.64 -2.01 -15.51
CA LEU A 74 -10.42 -2.35 -16.93
C LEU A 74 -11.04 -1.31 -17.85
N GLU A 75 -12.30 -0.93 -17.61
CA GLU A 75 -13.01 0.09 -18.39
C GLU A 75 -12.30 1.44 -18.33
N SER A 76 -11.91 1.87 -17.13
CA SER A 76 -11.11 3.08 -16.91
C SER A 76 -9.72 3.05 -17.59
N ALA A 77 -9.19 1.86 -17.82
CA ALA A 77 -7.92 1.64 -18.51
C ALA A 77 -8.09 1.47 -20.03
N GLY A 78 -9.31 1.57 -20.57
CA GLY A 78 -9.57 1.28 -21.98
C GLY A 78 -9.30 -0.18 -22.34
N ILE A 79 -9.34 -1.10 -21.37
CA ILE A 79 -9.01 -2.51 -21.57
C ILE A 79 -10.29 -3.34 -21.72
N SER A 80 -10.33 -4.11 -22.80
CA SER A 80 -11.27 -5.23 -22.98
C SER A 80 -10.52 -6.56 -23.05
N ILE A 81 -11.19 -7.64 -22.65
CA ILE A 81 -10.64 -9.00 -22.72
C ILE A 81 -11.63 -9.83 -23.53
N ASP A 82 -11.16 -10.44 -24.60
CA ASP A 82 -12.00 -11.28 -25.46
C ASP A 82 -12.25 -12.68 -24.87
N GLU A 83 -13.03 -13.49 -25.59
CA GLU A 83 -13.41 -14.84 -25.17
C GLU A 83 -12.21 -15.79 -25.02
N GLU A 84 -11.12 -15.50 -25.75
CA GLU A 84 -9.85 -16.25 -25.69
C GLU A 84 -8.96 -15.80 -24.52
N GLY A 85 -9.38 -14.77 -23.78
CA GLY A 85 -8.61 -14.21 -22.67
C GLY A 85 -7.54 -13.21 -23.12
N LYS A 86 -7.56 -12.77 -24.37
CA LYS A 86 -6.63 -11.78 -24.90
C LYS A 86 -7.11 -10.38 -24.56
N TRP A 87 -6.22 -9.63 -23.92
CA TRP A 87 -6.40 -8.23 -23.56
C TRP A 87 -6.11 -7.33 -24.76
N HIS A 88 -7.03 -6.41 -24.99
CA HIS A 88 -6.97 -5.35 -25.99
C HIS A 88 -7.09 -4.01 -25.26
N ALA A 89 -6.19 -3.08 -25.57
CA ALA A 89 -6.26 -1.72 -25.04
C ALA A 89 -6.70 -0.79 -26.17
N ASP A 90 -7.67 0.07 -25.89
CA ASP A 90 -7.86 1.31 -26.64
C ASP A 90 -6.89 2.38 -26.11
N GLU A 91 -6.77 3.49 -26.83
CA GLU A 91 -5.85 4.56 -26.46
C GLU A 91 -6.44 5.48 -25.35
N ARG A 92 -7.73 5.37 -25.04
CA ARG A 92 -8.45 6.21 -24.07
C ARG A 92 -8.35 5.59 -22.66
N ALA A 93 -7.16 5.63 -22.10
CA ALA A 93 -6.87 5.06 -20.79
C ALA A 93 -6.52 6.13 -19.75
N TYR A 94 -7.04 6.01 -18.53
CA TYR A 94 -6.47 6.71 -17.37
C TYR A 94 -5.26 5.93 -16.80
N PRO A 95 -4.01 6.43 -16.87
CA PRO A 95 -2.81 5.65 -16.58
C PRO A 95 -2.73 5.05 -15.17
N VAL A 96 -3.37 5.69 -14.19
CA VAL A 96 -3.42 5.17 -12.80
C VAL A 96 -4.19 3.85 -12.72
N SER A 97 -5.10 3.60 -13.66
CA SER A 97 -5.85 2.34 -13.76
C SER A 97 -4.93 1.17 -14.09
N TYR A 98 -3.91 1.36 -14.93
CA TYR A 98 -2.92 0.33 -15.22
C TYR A 98 -2.19 -0.13 -13.95
N TRP A 99 -1.81 0.81 -13.08
CA TRP A 99 -1.17 0.47 -11.81
C TRP A 99 -2.07 -0.39 -10.90
N ILE A 100 -3.33 -0.02 -10.71
CA ILE A 100 -4.21 -0.75 -9.79
C ILE A 100 -4.60 -2.13 -10.34
N ILE A 101 -4.73 -2.27 -11.67
CA ILE A 101 -4.91 -3.58 -12.32
C ILE A 101 -3.67 -4.44 -12.07
N ALA A 102 -2.47 -3.91 -12.30
CA ALA A 102 -1.22 -4.61 -12.02
C ALA A 102 -1.12 -5.03 -10.54
N PHE A 103 -1.52 -4.15 -9.62
CA PHE A 103 -1.59 -4.46 -8.19
C PHE A 103 -2.53 -5.64 -7.92
N CYS A 104 -3.73 -5.63 -8.51
CA CYS A 104 -4.69 -6.73 -8.39
C CYS A 104 -4.11 -8.04 -8.91
N LEU A 105 -3.45 -8.05 -10.08
CA LEU A 105 -2.85 -9.27 -10.66
C LEU A 105 -1.80 -9.89 -9.72
N VAL A 106 -0.90 -9.08 -9.15
CA VAL A 106 0.16 -9.53 -8.25
C VAL A 106 -0.39 -10.01 -6.90
N ASN A 107 -1.43 -9.36 -6.37
CA ASN A 107 -1.97 -9.62 -5.03
C ASN A 107 -3.19 -10.56 -5.04
N TYR A 108 -3.69 -10.97 -6.20
CA TYR A 108 -4.87 -11.80 -6.29
C TYR A 108 -4.67 -13.14 -5.57
N ARG A 109 -5.49 -13.36 -4.52
CA ARG A 109 -5.39 -14.48 -3.57
C ARG A 109 -4.02 -14.60 -2.88
N ARG A 110 -3.27 -13.49 -2.80
CA ARG A 110 -1.92 -13.40 -2.23
C ARG A 110 -1.78 -12.18 -1.33
N GLY A 111 -1.74 -12.40 -0.01
CA GLY A 111 -1.58 -11.34 0.98
C GLY A 111 -2.65 -10.25 0.88
N SER A 112 -2.52 -9.18 1.68
CA SER A 112 -3.40 -8.00 1.65
C SER A 112 -4.91 -8.31 1.81
N PHE A 113 -5.76 -7.37 1.37
CA PHE A 113 -7.22 -7.51 1.35
C PHE A 113 -7.71 -8.54 0.31
N LEU A 114 -6.87 -8.94 -0.65
CA LEU A 114 -7.22 -9.84 -1.75
C LEU A 114 -7.00 -11.33 -1.44
N ILE A 115 -6.51 -11.68 -0.24
CA ILE A 115 -6.28 -13.09 0.16
C ILE A 115 -7.56 -13.94 0.13
N LYS A 116 -8.72 -13.33 0.43
CA LYS A 116 -10.06 -13.95 0.35
C LYS A 116 -10.92 -13.31 -0.75
N CYS A 117 -10.29 -12.79 -1.80
CA CYS A 117 -10.99 -12.22 -2.95
C CYS A 117 -11.90 -13.27 -3.60
N GLU A 118 -13.11 -12.86 -4.01
CA GLU A 118 -13.98 -13.67 -4.85
C GLU A 118 -13.32 -13.97 -6.22
N THR A 119 -13.95 -14.85 -6.99
CA THR A 119 -13.46 -15.23 -8.31
C THR A 119 -13.51 -14.05 -9.27
N ILE A 120 -12.36 -13.75 -9.88
CA ILE A 120 -12.22 -12.85 -11.03
C ILE A 120 -11.80 -13.72 -12.22
N ASP A 121 -12.75 -14.07 -13.08
CA ASP A 121 -12.62 -15.14 -14.09
C ASP A 121 -11.38 -14.98 -14.99
N VAL A 122 -11.03 -13.74 -15.38
CA VAL A 122 -9.82 -13.51 -16.18
C VAL A 122 -8.56 -13.84 -15.39
N ILE A 123 -8.47 -13.45 -14.12
CA ILE A 123 -7.27 -13.69 -13.30
C ILE A 123 -7.15 -15.17 -12.93
N ASP A 124 -8.27 -15.86 -12.68
CA ASP A 124 -8.30 -17.31 -12.38
C ASP A 124 -7.79 -18.18 -13.54
N LYS A 125 -7.86 -17.67 -14.78
CA LYS A 125 -7.33 -18.34 -15.97
C LYS A 125 -5.84 -18.08 -16.22
N MET A 126 -5.23 -17.13 -15.51
CA MET A 126 -3.82 -16.78 -15.68
C MET A 126 -2.93 -17.56 -14.70
N THR A 127 -1.79 -18.03 -15.22
CA THR A 127 -0.67 -18.51 -14.41
C THR A 127 -0.07 -17.39 -13.55
N VAL A 128 0.79 -17.73 -12.59
CA VAL A 128 1.51 -16.72 -11.79
C VAL A 128 2.43 -15.88 -12.69
N ALA A 129 3.15 -16.52 -13.61
CA ALA A 129 4.03 -15.85 -14.56
C ALA A 129 3.27 -14.88 -15.47
N GLU A 130 2.14 -15.29 -16.06
CA GLU A 130 1.32 -14.40 -16.89
C GLU A 130 0.83 -13.17 -16.12
N ARG A 131 0.43 -13.36 -14.85
CA ARG A 131 0.02 -12.24 -13.99
C ARG A 131 1.16 -11.27 -13.73
N PHE A 132 2.35 -11.79 -13.46
CA PHE A 132 3.54 -10.97 -13.18
C PHE A 132 4.02 -10.25 -14.43
N SER A 133 4.13 -10.93 -15.57
CA SER A 133 4.49 -10.34 -16.86
C SER A 133 3.53 -9.21 -17.25
N THR A 134 2.22 -9.48 -17.19
CA THR A 134 1.20 -8.46 -17.49
C THR A 134 1.27 -7.28 -16.52
N ALA A 135 1.53 -7.54 -15.23
CA ALA A 135 1.67 -6.50 -14.22
C ALA A 135 2.90 -5.61 -14.46
N VAL A 136 4.02 -6.16 -14.93
CA VAL A 136 5.22 -5.38 -15.31
C VAL A 136 4.88 -4.43 -16.46
N GLU A 137 4.29 -4.94 -17.53
CA GLU A 137 3.92 -4.13 -18.70
C GLU A 137 2.99 -2.97 -18.31
N LEU A 138 1.95 -3.25 -17.52
CA LEU A 138 0.98 -2.27 -17.03
C LEU A 138 1.64 -1.22 -16.12
N ALA A 139 2.45 -1.65 -15.14
CA ALA A 139 3.10 -0.75 -14.20
C ALA A 139 4.10 0.19 -14.89
N VAL A 140 4.89 -0.32 -15.85
CA VAL A 140 5.83 0.49 -16.62
C VAL A 140 5.10 1.43 -17.56
N THR A 141 4.05 0.98 -18.25
CA THR A 141 3.21 1.84 -19.08
C THR A 141 2.60 2.97 -18.25
N SER A 142 2.08 2.67 -17.06
CA SER A 142 1.57 3.67 -16.10
C SER A 142 2.59 4.79 -15.84
N LEU A 143 3.86 4.42 -15.62
CA LEU A 143 4.96 5.35 -15.33
C LEU A 143 5.43 6.17 -16.54
N GLN A 144 5.22 5.70 -17.76
CA GLN A 144 5.53 6.46 -18.98
C GLN A 144 4.61 7.67 -19.15
N HIS A 145 3.39 7.61 -18.61
CA HIS A 145 2.38 8.65 -18.78
C HIS A 145 2.16 9.51 -17.53
N ALA A 146 2.41 8.98 -16.33
CA ALA A 146 2.23 9.73 -15.09
C ALA A 146 3.19 9.29 -13.98
N VAL A 147 3.51 10.24 -13.09
CA VAL A 147 4.30 9.95 -11.89
C VAL A 147 3.39 9.25 -10.87
N ILE A 148 3.46 7.92 -10.82
CA ILE A 148 2.60 7.08 -9.97
C ILE A 148 3.49 6.31 -8.99
N PRO A 149 3.74 6.83 -7.77
CA PRO A 149 4.64 6.21 -6.81
C PRO A 149 4.25 4.77 -6.43
N GLY A 150 2.96 4.46 -6.45
CA GLY A 150 2.47 3.09 -6.25
C GLY A 150 2.96 2.10 -7.31
N ALA A 151 3.14 2.55 -8.56
CA ALA A 151 3.65 1.70 -9.65
C ALA A 151 5.15 1.42 -9.48
N LEU A 152 5.93 2.41 -9.05
CA LEU A 152 7.33 2.20 -8.67
C LEU A 152 7.45 1.17 -7.55
N ASN A 153 6.64 1.31 -6.49
CA ASN A 153 6.62 0.33 -5.41
C ASN A 153 6.21 -1.07 -5.89
N LEU A 154 5.23 -1.17 -6.79
CA LEU A 154 4.80 -2.45 -7.33
C LEU A 154 5.90 -3.12 -8.16
N ILE A 155 6.63 -2.36 -8.98
CA ILE A 155 7.80 -2.87 -9.72
C ILE A 155 8.86 -3.38 -8.74
N GLY A 156 9.21 -2.59 -7.72
CA GLY A 156 10.15 -3.04 -6.67
C GLY A 156 9.70 -4.34 -6.00
N ARG A 157 8.39 -4.50 -5.77
CA ARG A 157 7.81 -5.73 -5.24
C ARG A 157 7.92 -6.92 -6.19
N ILE A 158 7.57 -6.74 -7.46
CA ILE A 158 7.70 -7.80 -8.47
C ILE A 158 9.15 -8.29 -8.55
N ILE A 159 10.11 -7.36 -8.65
CA ILE A 159 11.54 -7.67 -8.70
C ILE A 159 11.99 -8.41 -7.43
N ASN A 160 11.55 -7.98 -6.25
CA ASN A 160 11.87 -8.63 -4.98
C ASN A 160 11.25 -10.02 -4.82
N ASP A 161 10.08 -10.26 -5.41
CA ASP A 161 9.42 -11.56 -5.36
C ASP A 161 10.13 -12.54 -6.31
N VAL A 162 10.46 -12.14 -7.54
CA VAL A 162 11.18 -13.00 -8.48
C VAL A 162 12.64 -13.22 -8.09
N SER A 163 13.28 -12.28 -7.37
CA SER A 163 14.64 -12.51 -6.85
C SER A 163 14.71 -13.63 -5.81
N LYS A 164 13.58 -14.05 -5.26
CA LYS A 164 13.44 -15.15 -4.29
C LYS A 164 12.88 -16.43 -4.91
N ASP A 165 12.49 -16.37 -6.18
CA ASP A 165 11.86 -17.47 -6.92
C ASP A 165 12.52 -17.57 -8.31
N PRO A 166 13.63 -18.32 -8.42
CA PRO A 166 14.39 -18.44 -9.67
C PRO A 166 13.57 -19.02 -10.83
N ASP A 167 12.65 -19.93 -10.55
CA ASP A 167 11.80 -20.55 -11.58
C ASP A 167 10.85 -19.50 -12.17
N LEU A 168 10.18 -18.71 -11.31
CA LEU A 168 9.35 -17.60 -11.75
C LEU A 168 10.16 -16.53 -12.49
N TYR A 169 11.39 -16.24 -12.04
CA TYR A 169 12.26 -15.28 -12.74
C TYR A 169 12.55 -15.73 -14.17
N GLU A 170 12.97 -16.99 -14.36
CA GLU A 170 13.27 -17.51 -15.70
C GLU A 170 12.04 -17.50 -16.62
N GLU A 171 10.83 -17.75 -16.09
CA GLU A 171 9.58 -17.67 -16.87
C GLU A 171 9.24 -16.25 -17.36
N ILE A 172 9.65 -15.20 -16.64
CA ILE A 172 9.28 -13.80 -16.97
C ILE A 172 10.48 -12.90 -17.31
N LYS A 173 11.68 -13.46 -17.37
CA LYS A 173 12.94 -12.72 -17.53
C LYS A 173 12.94 -11.82 -18.75
N ASP A 174 12.49 -12.34 -19.90
CA ASP A 174 12.43 -11.57 -21.15
C ASP A 174 11.55 -10.33 -21.02
N VAL A 175 10.46 -10.41 -20.25
CA VAL A 175 9.56 -9.26 -20.00
C VAL A 175 10.22 -8.27 -19.05
N ILE A 176 10.89 -8.74 -17.99
CA ILE A 176 11.64 -7.86 -17.09
C ILE A 176 12.73 -7.12 -17.88
N GLU A 177 13.57 -7.83 -18.64
CA GLU A 177 14.69 -7.24 -19.37
C GLU A 177 14.23 -6.29 -20.49
N ALA A 178 13.07 -6.55 -21.10
CA ALA A 178 12.50 -5.67 -22.12
C ALA A 178 12.02 -4.31 -21.58
N TYR A 179 11.52 -4.27 -20.34
CA TYR A 179 10.88 -3.07 -19.76
C TYR A 179 11.69 -2.41 -18.65
N ILE A 180 12.56 -3.15 -17.98
CA ILE A 180 13.29 -2.73 -16.79
C ILE A 180 14.78 -2.97 -17.03
N PRO A 181 15.60 -1.92 -17.19
CA PRO A 181 17.02 -2.08 -17.46
C PRO A 181 17.73 -2.65 -16.22
N ILE A 182 18.25 -3.88 -16.34
CA ILE A 182 19.00 -4.54 -15.27
C ILE A 182 20.38 -3.91 -15.16
N LYS A 183 20.67 -3.24 -14.03
CA LYS A 183 21.93 -2.51 -13.78
C LYS A 183 22.75 -3.05 -12.60
N SER A 184 22.12 -3.85 -11.75
CA SER A 184 22.66 -4.37 -10.50
C SER A 184 21.95 -5.70 -10.18
N SER A 185 22.16 -6.25 -8.97
CA SER A 185 21.40 -7.43 -8.55
C SER A 185 19.90 -7.10 -8.46
N LEU A 186 19.02 -8.09 -8.69
CA LEU A 186 17.57 -7.88 -8.58
C LEU A 186 17.18 -7.35 -7.18
N ALA A 187 17.87 -7.81 -6.12
CA ALA A 187 17.63 -7.32 -4.77
C ALA A 187 17.94 -5.82 -4.62
N ASP A 188 19.06 -5.35 -5.17
CA ASP A 188 19.42 -3.93 -5.15
C ASP A 188 18.47 -3.09 -6.00
N MET A 189 18.07 -3.60 -7.17
CA MET A 189 17.10 -2.94 -8.04
C MET A 189 15.75 -2.75 -7.34
N ALA A 190 15.26 -3.78 -6.62
CA ALA A 190 14.04 -3.65 -5.84
C ALA A 190 14.12 -2.50 -4.83
N ASP A 191 15.27 -2.37 -4.15
CA ASP A 191 15.52 -1.29 -3.19
C ASP A 191 15.58 0.09 -3.85
N GLU A 192 16.16 0.21 -5.04
CA GLU A 192 16.15 1.45 -5.81
C GLU A 192 14.71 1.90 -6.14
N TYR A 193 13.86 0.97 -6.58
CA TYR A 193 12.45 1.26 -6.88
C TYR A 193 11.66 1.64 -5.62
N TYR A 194 11.88 0.96 -4.49
CA TYR A 194 11.25 1.36 -3.23
C TYR A 194 11.74 2.73 -2.76
N LYS A 195 13.05 3.02 -2.84
CA LYS A 195 13.62 4.32 -2.45
C LYS A 195 13.03 5.45 -3.30
N GLU A 196 12.90 5.25 -4.60
CA GLU A 196 12.30 6.27 -5.47
C GLU A 196 10.81 6.45 -5.18
N ALA A 197 10.05 5.37 -4.94
CA ALA A 197 8.65 5.45 -4.54
C ALA A 197 8.47 6.19 -3.20
N ALA A 198 9.31 5.87 -2.19
CA ALA A 198 9.30 6.50 -0.88
C ALA A 198 9.66 7.98 -0.96
N LYS A 199 10.68 8.35 -1.75
CA LYS A 199 11.06 9.75 -2.01
C LYS A 199 9.93 10.57 -2.63
N LYS A 200 9.10 9.93 -3.46
CA LYS A 200 7.88 10.54 -4.01
C LYS A 200 6.68 10.51 -3.05
N GLY A 201 6.88 10.04 -1.82
CA GLY A 201 5.90 10.10 -0.74
C GLY A 201 4.97 8.88 -0.62
N TYR A 202 5.30 7.75 -1.25
CA TYR A 202 4.52 6.53 -1.12
C TYR A 202 4.84 5.81 0.19
N VAL A 203 3.95 5.93 1.17
CA VAL A 203 4.14 5.44 2.54
C VAL A 203 4.44 3.93 2.60
N TYR A 204 3.79 3.11 1.77
CA TYR A 204 4.01 1.67 1.76
C TYR A 204 5.39 1.27 1.23
N ALA A 205 6.03 2.09 0.39
CA ALA A 205 7.41 1.83 -0.05
C ALA A 205 8.40 2.08 1.08
N ALA A 206 8.17 3.14 1.88
CA ALA A 206 8.96 3.40 3.06
C ALA A 206 8.79 2.27 4.10
N ASN A 207 7.56 1.76 4.29
CA ASN A 207 7.31 0.59 5.15
C ASN A 207 8.04 -0.67 4.66
N ASN A 208 8.09 -0.92 3.34
CA ASN A 208 8.84 -2.02 2.76
C ASN A 208 10.35 -1.91 3.04
N LEU A 209 10.92 -0.71 2.90
CA LEU A 209 12.34 -0.45 3.21
C LEU A 209 12.62 -0.63 4.71
N ALA A 210 11.75 -0.12 5.58
CA ALA A 210 11.87 -0.33 7.03
C ALA A 210 11.83 -1.82 7.39
N SER A 211 10.91 -2.60 6.81
CA SER A 211 10.85 -4.05 7.05
C SER A 211 12.14 -4.75 6.63
N ARG A 212 12.78 -4.31 5.54
CA ARG A 212 14.03 -4.90 5.06
C ARG A 212 15.21 -4.55 5.95
N GLU A 213 15.29 -3.33 6.45
CA GLU A 213 16.30 -2.98 7.47
C GLU A 213 16.06 -3.75 8.77
N ALA A 214 14.81 -3.94 9.20
CA ALA A 214 14.50 -4.77 10.37
C ALA A 214 14.95 -6.23 10.19
N ASP A 215 14.71 -6.81 9.00
CA ASP A 215 15.18 -8.15 8.66
C ASP A 215 16.72 -8.22 8.67
N ARG A 216 17.40 -7.24 8.06
CA ARG A 216 18.88 -7.13 8.10
C ARG A 216 19.40 -7.06 9.52
N ILE A 217 18.84 -6.16 10.34
CA ILE A 217 19.20 -5.98 11.75
C ILE A 217 19.07 -7.31 12.52
N SER A 218 17.99 -8.06 12.30
CA SER A 218 17.76 -9.35 12.98
C SER A 218 18.76 -10.45 12.60
N GLN A 219 19.51 -10.27 11.51
CA GLN A 219 20.52 -11.21 11.02
C GLN A 219 21.95 -10.77 11.35
N MET A 220 22.14 -9.55 11.88
CA MET A 220 23.47 -9.06 12.26
C MET A 220 23.87 -9.65 13.60
N ASP A 221 25.14 -10.06 13.71
CA ASP A 221 25.74 -10.43 14.99
C ASP A 221 25.93 -9.17 15.83
N GLU A 222 25.40 -9.17 17.07
CA GLU A 222 25.45 -8.02 17.98
C GLU A 222 26.90 -7.58 18.29
N GLU A 223 27.88 -8.48 18.10
CA GLU A 223 29.30 -8.22 18.41
C GLU A 223 30.14 -7.78 17.19
N ALA A 224 29.63 -7.86 15.94
CA ALA A 224 30.49 -7.84 14.75
C ALA A 224 30.71 -6.48 14.06
N ASP A 225 29.80 -5.50 14.17
CA ASP A 225 30.02 -4.16 13.59
C ASP A 225 29.08 -3.11 14.19
N SER A 226 29.57 -2.32 15.16
CA SER A 226 28.74 -1.31 15.83
C SER A 226 28.32 -0.16 14.92
N GLU A 227 29.10 0.16 13.88
CA GLU A 227 28.82 1.30 13.00
C GLU A 227 27.81 0.92 11.91
N GLU A 228 27.97 -0.26 11.30
CA GLU A 228 27.00 -0.75 10.31
C GLU A 228 25.62 -0.98 10.95
N LEU A 229 25.59 -1.56 12.16
CA LEU A 229 24.36 -1.79 12.91
C LEU A 229 23.67 -0.47 13.27
N GLU A 230 24.43 0.52 13.75
CA GLU A 230 23.94 1.87 14.02
C GLU A 230 23.34 2.49 12.75
N ALA A 231 24.03 2.37 11.61
CA ALA A 231 23.53 2.88 10.34
C ALA A 231 22.24 2.17 9.90
N ALA A 232 22.11 0.86 10.13
CA ALA A 232 20.90 0.10 9.82
C ALA A 232 19.71 0.53 10.70
N VAL A 233 19.92 0.69 12.00
CA VAL A 233 18.88 1.19 12.93
C VAL A 233 18.45 2.61 12.52
N ASN A 234 19.39 3.48 12.15
CA ASN A 234 19.06 4.83 11.68
C ASN A 234 18.24 4.82 10.38
N ARG A 235 18.57 3.96 9.41
CA ARG A 235 17.75 3.80 8.18
C ARG A 235 16.37 3.24 8.48
N TYR A 236 16.25 2.25 9.38
CA TYR A 236 14.96 1.72 9.84
C TYR A 236 14.06 2.84 10.39
N VAL A 237 14.60 3.67 11.29
CA VAL A 237 13.89 4.82 11.87
C VAL A 237 13.52 5.84 10.80
N GLU A 238 14.45 6.20 9.91
CA GLU A 238 14.22 7.15 8.82
C GLU A 238 13.07 6.70 7.92
N TYR A 239 13.06 5.44 7.49
CA TYR A 239 12.02 4.91 6.64
C TYR A 239 10.65 4.84 7.34
N LEU A 240 10.60 4.42 8.61
CA LEU A 240 9.34 4.50 9.37
C LEU A 240 8.86 5.94 9.50
N LYS A 241 9.76 6.88 9.78
CA LYS A 241 9.42 8.30 9.93
C LYS A 241 8.84 8.90 8.65
N MET A 242 9.39 8.58 7.48
CA MET A 242 8.84 9.00 6.17
C MET A 242 7.36 8.64 5.98
N SER A 243 6.93 7.51 6.56
CA SER A 243 5.56 7.01 6.51
C SER A 243 4.70 7.58 7.65
N ALA A 244 5.23 7.55 8.88
CA ALA A 244 4.54 8.01 10.09
C ALA A 244 4.24 9.51 10.08
N ASP A 245 5.14 10.35 9.55
CA ASP A 245 4.92 11.80 9.41
C ASP A 245 3.85 12.14 8.35
N ARG A 246 3.39 11.14 7.60
CA ARG A 246 2.23 11.22 6.69
C ARG A 246 0.99 10.56 7.29
N TYR A 247 0.96 10.36 8.60
CA TYR A 247 -0.15 9.78 9.37
C TYR A 247 -0.51 8.34 8.96
N GLU A 248 0.47 7.56 8.48
CA GLU A 248 0.27 6.13 8.26
C GLU A 248 0.30 5.38 9.61
N PRO A 249 -0.82 4.80 10.08
CA PRO A 249 -0.92 4.28 11.44
C PRO A 249 0.01 3.12 11.76
N TYR A 250 0.29 2.25 10.78
CA TYR A 250 1.18 1.11 11.02
C TYR A 250 2.60 1.59 11.35
N ALA A 251 3.16 2.48 10.52
CA ALA A 251 4.50 3.03 10.72
C ALA A 251 4.60 3.85 12.00
N ALA A 252 3.59 4.69 12.28
CA ALA A 252 3.52 5.49 13.48
C ALA A 252 3.46 4.61 14.75
N ASN A 253 2.68 3.51 14.74
CA ASN A 253 2.71 2.54 15.84
C ASN A 253 4.07 1.86 16.01
N ARG A 254 4.69 1.42 14.91
CA ARG A 254 6.02 0.77 14.97
C ARG A 254 7.07 1.70 15.54
N LEU A 255 7.04 2.97 15.13
CA LEU A 255 7.97 3.98 15.61
C LEU A 255 7.69 4.36 17.07
N GLY A 256 6.41 4.45 17.46
CA GLY A 256 6.01 4.64 18.86
C GLY A 256 6.48 3.51 19.77
N LEU A 257 6.31 2.24 19.35
CA LEU A 257 6.81 1.08 20.10
C LEU A 257 8.34 1.05 20.17
N PHE A 258 9.02 1.40 19.09
CA PHE A 258 10.49 1.51 19.06
C PHE A 258 10.96 2.58 20.07
N TYR A 259 10.37 3.77 20.08
CA TYR A 259 10.72 4.78 21.07
C TYR A 259 10.28 4.42 22.50
N MET A 260 9.24 3.60 22.67
CA MET A 260 8.80 3.19 24.01
C MET A 260 9.71 2.10 24.62
N THR A 261 10.17 1.14 23.82
CA THR A 261 10.77 -0.11 24.31
C THR A 261 12.14 -0.44 23.69
N GLY A 262 12.52 0.24 22.62
CA GLY A 262 13.66 -0.11 21.77
C GLY A 262 13.40 -1.28 20.82
N GLU A 263 12.17 -1.80 20.75
CA GLU A 263 11.83 -3.00 19.97
C GLU A 263 11.97 -2.77 18.46
N ILE A 264 12.76 -3.62 17.79
CA ILE A 264 12.73 -3.84 16.35
C ILE A 264 12.37 -5.30 16.10
N ARG A 265 11.39 -5.54 15.24
CA ARG A 265 10.89 -6.88 14.90
C ARG A 265 11.20 -7.22 13.44
N GLY A 266 12.12 -8.16 13.24
CA GLY A 266 12.41 -8.78 11.94
C GLY A 266 11.77 -10.17 11.83
N ARG A 267 12.04 -10.88 10.73
CA ARG A 267 11.59 -12.27 10.54
C ARG A 267 12.17 -13.27 11.53
N GLU A 268 13.45 -13.12 11.86
CA GLU A 268 14.18 -14.08 12.71
C GLU A 268 13.98 -13.85 14.21
N GLY A 269 13.39 -12.70 14.59
CA GLY A 269 13.11 -12.41 15.98
C GLY A 269 12.95 -10.93 16.30
N VAL A 270 13.14 -10.63 17.58
CA VAL A 270 13.00 -9.30 18.15
C VAL A 270 14.31 -8.88 18.80
N THR A 271 14.80 -7.70 18.45
CA THR A 271 15.99 -7.07 19.04
C THR A 271 15.61 -5.79 19.78
N TYR A 272 16.38 -5.44 20.82
CA TYR A 272 16.05 -4.33 21.71
C TYR A 272 17.18 -3.30 21.79
N TYR A 273 16.90 -2.08 21.35
CA TYR A 273 17.86 -0.96 21.37
C TYR A 273 17.45 0.11 22.37
N LYS A 274 17.60 -0.18 23.66
CA LYS A 274 17.15 0.71 24.76
C LYS A 274 17.75 2.11 24.72
N LYS A 275 18.91 2.31 24.08
CA LYS A 275 19.54 3.63 23.96
C LYS A 275 18.71 4.64 23.15
N TYR A 276 17.78 4.19 22.31
CA TYR A 276 16.90 5.06 21.53
C TYR A 276 15.53 5.28 22.17
N THR A 277 15.29 4.80 23.39
CA THR A 277 13.97 5.00 24.01
C THR A 277 13.75 6.47 24.35
N ASP A 278 12.60 6.99 23.95
CA ASP A 278 12.12 8.34 24.22
C ASP A 278 10.60 8.30 24.42
N THR A 279 10.15 8.40 25.67
CA THR A 279 8.72 8.29 26.01
C THR A 279 7.88 9.44 25.45
N VAL A 280 8.48 10.61 25.21
CA VAL A 280 7.77 11.76 24.65
C VAL A 280 7.51 11.53 23.17
N LEU A 281 8.55 11.13 22.43
CA LEU A 281 8.40 10.76 21.01
C LEU A 281 7.49 9.54 20.84
N ALA A 282 7.57 8.55 21.73
CA ALA A 282 6.66 7.40 21.69
C ALA A 282 5.19 7.84 21.74
N LYS A 283 4.83 8.72 22.68
CA LYS A 283 3.48 9.27 22.82
C LYS A 283 3.06 10.05 21.57
N GLU A 284 3.96 10.89 21.03
CA GLU A 284 3.68 11.66 19.81
C GLU A 284 3.30 10.74 18.65
N TYR A 285 4.08 9.68 18.41
CA TYR A 285 3.80 8.76 17.30
C TYR A 285 2.59 7.88 17.53
N PHE A 286 2.30 7.45 18.77
CA PHE A 286 1.02 6.79 19.04
C PHE A 286 -0.17 7.72 18.75
N ASN A 287 -0.09 9.01 19.12
CA ASN A 287 -1.14 9.98 18.77
C ASN A 287 -1.25 10.22 17.25
N LYS A 288 -0.14 10.23 16.50
CA LYS A 288 -0.20 10.29 15.03
C LYS A 288 -0.91 9.07 14.45
N ALA A 289 -0.74 7.91 15.08
CA ALA A 289 -1.32 6.66 14.63
C ALA A 289 -2.84 6.56 14.86
N THR A 290 -3.49 7.47 15.60
CA THR A 290 -4.95 7.42 15.86
C THR A 290 -5.79 8.18 14.83
N VAL A 291 -5.17 8.79 13.81
CA VAL A 291 -5.86 9.72 12.88
C VAL A 291 -6.71 8.99 11.83
N CYS A 292 -6.40 7.74 11.49
CA CYS A 292 -7.11 6.99 10.44
C CYS A 292 -7.87 5.82 11.07
N PRO A 293 -9.23 5.75 11.00
CA PRO A 293 -10.01 4.75 11.71
C PRO A 293 -9.86 3.35 11.09
N ASP A 294 -8.77 2.67 11.42
CA ASP A 294 -8.45 1.31 10.99
C ASP A 294 -7.98 0.44 12.17
N ALA A 295 -7.70 -0.83 11.88
CA ALA A 295 -7.23 -1.76 12.90
C ALA A 295 -5.90 -1.33 13.56
N ASN A 296 -5.04 -0.58 12.87
CA ASN A 296 -3.79 -0.08 13.43
C ASN A 296 -4.04 1.10 14.39
N SER A 297 -5.02 1.95 14.14
CA SER A 297 -5.46 2.94 15.13
C SER A 297 -5.92 2.29 16.44
N ALA A 298 -6.62 1.16 16.37
CA ALA A 298 -6.97 0.38 17.56
C ALA A 298 -5.72 -0.01 18.37
N TRP A 299 -4.67 -0.48 17.69
CA TRP A 299 -3.38 -0.78 18.33
C TRP A 299 -2.74 0.46 18.98
N ALA A 300 -2.88 1.64 18.36
CA ALA A 300 -2.35 2.89 18.90
C ALA A 300 -3.06 3.28 20.20
N PHE A 301 -4.39 3.24 20.22
CA PHE A 301 -5.18 3.48 21.44
C PHE A 301 -4.82 2.49 22.55
N PHE A 302 -4.68 1.21 22.23
CA PHE A 302 -4.22 0.19 23.19
C PHE A 302 -2.86 0.55 23.77
N ASN A 303 -1.89 0.96 22.94
CA ASN A 303 -0.56 1.34 23.41
C ASN A 303 -0.59 2.63 24.26
N LEU A 304 -1.45 3.59 23.94
CA LEU A 304 -1.66 4.78 24.76
C LEU A 304 -2.19 4.41 26.16
N ILE A 305 -3.21 3.54 26.24
CA ILE A 305 -3.75 3.05 27.52
C ILE A 305 -2.66 2.29 28.31
N LYS A 306 -2.01 1.32 27.67
CA LYS A 306 -1.02 0.45 28.29
C LYS A 306 0.18 1.20 28.87
N TYR A 307 0.79 2.10 28.08
CA TYR A 307 2.05 2.73 28.44
C TYR A 307 1.88 4.12 29.08
N PHE A 308 0.74 4.77 28.86
CA PHE A 308 0.44 6.11 29.38
C PHE A 308 -0.82 6.14 30.26
N HIS A 309 -1.09 5.06 31.00
CA HIS A 309 -2.26 4.91 31.90
C HIS A 309 -2.51 6.11 32.82
N LYS A 310 -1.46 6.81 33.26
CA LYS A 310 -1.57 8.01 34.11
C LYS A 310 -2.39 9.16 33.50
N ASP A 311 -2.49 9.21 32.17
CA ASP A 311 -3.36 10.18 31.48
C ASP A 311 -4.85 9.87 31.71
N TYR A 312 -5.17 8.64 32.10
CA TYR A 312 -6.52 8.10 32.25
C TYR A 312 -6.95 7.96 33.71
N ASP A 313 -6.01 7.92 34.66
CA ASP A 313 -6.28 7.75 36.11
C ASP A 313 -7.35 8.72 36.66
N ASN A 314 -7.48 9.91 36.04
CA ASN A 314 -8.48 10.92 36.40
C ASN A 314 -9.43 11.30 35.24
N ASN A 315 -9.44 10.52 34.15
CA ASN A 315 -10.26 10.78 32.96
C ASN A 315 -10.85 9.48 32.40
N ILE A 316 -11.76 8.89 33.18
CA ILE A 316 -12.43 7.63 32.82
C ILE A 316 -13.25 7.74 31.54
N ASP A 317 -13.79 8.93 31.24
CA ASP A 317 -14.56 9.17 30.01
C ASP A 317 -13.67 9.03 28.77
N PHE A 318 -12.46 9.59 28.82
CA PHE A 318 -11.48 9.45 27.74
C PHE A 318 -10.98 8.01 27.58
N MET A 319 -10.80 7.28 28.68
CA MET A 319 -10.47 5.85 28.62
C MET A 319 -11.58 5.05 27.95
N ASN A 320 -12.83 5.28 28.33
CA ASN A 320 -13.99 4.62 27.74
C ASN A 320 -14.12 4.94 26.24
N GLU A 321 -13.90 6.20 25.85
CA GLU A 321 -13.88 6.61 24.45
C GLU A 321 -12.84 5.81 23.64
N HIS A 322 -11.61 5.72 24.13
CA HIS A 322 -10.57 4.92 23.48
C HIS A 322 -10.90 3.43 23.44
N MET A 323 -11.46 2.87 24.51
CA MET A 323 -11.91 1.47 24.54
C MET A 323 -13.01 1.20 23.52
N ASP A 324 -13.94 2.13 23.33
CA ASP A 324 -14.98 2.04 22.30
C ASP A 324 -14.39 2.08 20.89
N TYR A 325 -13.40 2.96 20.63
CA TYR A 325 -12.68 2.95 19.35
C TYR A 325 -11.94 1.63 19.13
N ILE A 326 -11.26 1.08 20.14
CA ILE A 326 -10.58 -0.22 20.01
C ILE A 326 -11.61 -1.31 19.66
N LYS A 327 -12.75 -1.35 20.34
CA LYS A 327 -13.81 -2.32 20.10
C LYS A 327 -14.37 -2.23 18.68
N GLU A 328 -14.62 -1.03 18.18
CA GLU A 328 -15.14 -0.79 16.84
C GLU A 328 -14.12 -1.19 15.76
N LEU A 329 -12.86 -0.81 15.95
CA LEU A 329 -11.81 -0.93 14.93
C LEU A 329 -11.13 -2.30 14.93
N ASN A 330 -10.99 -2.95 16.09
CA ASN A 330 -10.34 -4.25 16.22
C ASN A 330 -10.78 -5.02 17.49
N PRO A 331 -11.81 -5.90 17.37
CA PRO A 331 -12.31 -6.70 18.50
C PRO A 331 -11.29 -7.62 19.18
N GLU A 332 -10.25 -8.07 18.45
CA GLU A 332 -9.19 -8.90 19.03
C GLU A 332 -8.32 -8.08 19.99
N VAL A 333 -7.96 -6.85 19.59
CA VAL A 333 -7.20 -5.91 20.46
C VAL A 333 -8.04 -5.46 21.65
N TYR A 334 -9.36 -5.30 21.48
CA TYR A 334 -10.26 -4.97 22.59
C TYR A 334 -10.21 -6.02 23.70
N SER A 335 -10.14 -7.30 23.33
CA SER A 335 -10.03 -8.39 24.31
C SER A 335 -8.76 -8.27 25.14
N LEU A 336 -7.62 -7.94 24.50
CA LEU A 336 -6.36 -7.67 25.19
C LEU A 336 -6.43 -6.42 26.08
N ALA A 337 -7.13 -5.38 25.62
CA ALA A 337 -7.28 -4.13 26.36
C ALA A 337 -8.10 -4.32 27.64
N MET A 338 -9.10 -5.22 27.62
CA MET A 338 -9.92 -5.56 28.79
C MET A 338 -9.16 -6.35 29.87
N GLU A 339 -8.03 -6.97 29.51
CA GLU A 339 -7.16 -7.69 30.46
C GLU A 339 -6.13 -6.79 31.16
N LEU A 340 -5.91 -5.58 30.64
CA LEU A 340 -5.09 -4.54 31.27
C LEU A 340 -5.82 -3.92 32.47
#